data_AF-A0A3D1XRY5-F1
#
_entry.id   AF-A0A3D1XRY5-F1
#
_cell.length_a   1.000
_cell.length_b   1.000
_cell.length_c   1.000
_cell.angle_alpha   90.00
_cell.angle_beta   90.00
_cell.angle_gamma   90.00
#
_symmetry.space_group_name_H-M   'P 1'
#
loop_
_entity.id
_entity.type
_entity.pdbx_description
1 polymer ?
#
loop_
_entity_poly.entity_id
_entity_poly.type
_entity_poly.pdbx_seq_one_letter_code
_entity_poly.pdbx_strand_id
1 'polypeptide(L)' 'MNINPDLLEKVQKENKEFCGLYQEHTSLKKKVEALNKTKILTPEQEVEKKKSQKQKLSLKDRIEKILSEYQSNIH' A
#
# COMPACT_ATOMS: atom_id res chain seq x y z
N MET A 1 -2.66 -7.85 -3.87
CA MET A 1 -1.66 -8.34 -2.90
C MET A 1 -2.38 -9.39 -2.08
N ASN A 2 -1.91 -10.62 -2.11
CA ASN A 2 -2.48 -11.72 -1.31
C ASN A 2 -1.54 -11.87 -0.10
N ILE A 3 -1.69 -10.95 0.87
CA ILE A 3 -0.94 -11.02 2.13
C ILE A 3 -1.73 -11.96 3.03
N ASN A 4 -1.07 -12.94 3.62
CA ASN A 4 -1.72 -13.81 4.59
C ASN A 4 -2.25 -12.96 5.76
N PRO A 5 -3.55 -13.03 6.09
CA PRO A 5 -4.13 -12.23 7.17
C PRO A 5 -3.47 -12.51 8.52
N ASP A 6 -3.01 -13.74 8.75
CA ASP A 6 -2.31 -14.14 9.98
C ASP A 6 -0.96 -13.42 10.14
N LEU A 7 -0.15 -13.40 9.07
CA LEU A 7 1.11 -12.66 9.02
C LEU A 7 0.87 -11.15 9.11
N LEU A 8 -0.17 -10.66 8.44
CA LEU A 8 -0.56 -9.25 8.48
C LEU A 8 -0.88 -8.80 9.91
N GLU A 9 -1.61 -9.61 10.67
CA GLU A 9 -2.00 -9.28 12.04
C GLU A 9 -0.79 -9.30 12.99
N LYS A 10 0.10 -10.28 12.85
CA LYS A 10 1.36 -10.31 13.62
C LYS A 10 2.23 -9.10 13.33
N VAL A 11 2.49 -8.82 12.05
CA VAL A 11 3.31 -7.68 11.64
C VAL A 11 2.66 -6.35 12.02
N GLN A 12 1.32 -6.23 11.98
CA GLN A 12 0.66 -5.02 12.50
C GLN A 12 0.78 -4.86 14.02
N LYS A 13 0.76 -5.97 14.78
CA LYS A 13 0.94 -5.94 16.24
C LYS A 13 2.37 -5.57 16.63
N GLU A 14 3.35 -6.15 15.95
CA GLU A 14 4.76 -5.95 16.26
C GLU A 14 5.34 -4.69 15.60
N ASN A 15 4.85 -4.30 14.43
CA ASN A 15 5.37 -3.19 13.65
C ASN A 15 4.27 -2.14 13.37
N LYS A 16 4.28 -1.06 14.18
CA LYS A 16 3.38 0.08 13.99
C LYS A 16 3.64 0.85 12.69
N GLU A 17 4.87 0.86 12.19
CA GLU A 17 5.17 1.49 10.89
C GLU A 17 4.44 0.76 9.76
N PHE A 18 4.42 -0.57 9.80
CA PHE A 18 3.69 -1.38 8.82
C PHE A 18 2.20 -1.03 8.80
N CYS A 19 1.58 -0.87 9.97
CA CYS A 19 0.18 -0.47 10.08
C CYS A 19 -0.08 0.88 9.37
N GLY A 20 0.78 1.87 9.61
CA GLY A 20 0.72 3.17 8.91
C GLY A 20 0.89 3.04 7.39
N LEU A 21 1.90 2.29 6.94
CA LEU A 21 2.16 2.04 5.52
C LEU A 21 0.97 1.33 4.83
N TYR A 22 0.33 0.38 5.52
CA TYR A 22 -0.83 -0.36 5.02
C TYR A 22 -2.07 0.52 4.91
N GLN A 23 -2.32 1.38 5.90
CA GLN A 23 -3.39 2.39 5.83
C GLN A 23 -3.15 3.36 4.67
N GLU A 24 -1.94 3.90 4.56
CA GLU A 24 -1.54 4.83 3.48
C GLU A 24 -1.74 4.17 2.10
N HIS A 25 -1.30 2.92 1.95
CA HIS A 25 -1.44 2.15 0.72
C HIS A 25 -2.92 1.94 0.36
N THR A 26 -3.76 1.64 1.35
CA THR A 26 -5.21 1.44 1.16
C THR A 26 -5.90 2.75 0.77
N SER A 27 -5.55 3.85 1.42
CA SER A 27 -6.05 5.19 1.09
C SER A 27 -5.66 5.60 -0.33
N LEU A 28 -4.40 5.41 -0.72
CA LEU A 28 -3.94 5.67 -2.08
C LEU A 28 -4.63 4.77 -3.11
N LYS A 29 -4.86 3.50 -2.79
CA LYS A 29 -5.62 2.59 -3.67
C LYS A 29 -7.04 3.11 -3.89
N LYS A 30 -7.75 3.49 -2.82
CA LYS A 30 -9.09 4.09 -2.91
C LYS A 30 -9.08 5.38 -3.74
N LYS A 31 -8.09 6.25 -3.53
CA LYS A 31 -7.92 7.49 -4.31
C LYS A 31 -7.72 7.19 -5.80
N VAL A 32 -6.84 6.25 -6.14
CA VAL A 32 -6.62 5.82 -7.53
C VAL A 32 -7.88 5.19 -8.14
N GLU A 33 -8.63 4.37 -7.39
CA GLU A 33 -9.88 3.77 -7.86
C GLU A 33 -10.99 4.80 -8.08
N ALA A 34 -11.11 5.78 -7.18
CA ALA A 34 -12.04 6.90 -7.34
C ALA A 34 -11.72 7.71 -8.61
N LEU A 35 -10.44 8.01 -8.82
CA LEU A 35 -9.95 8.67 -10.04
C LEU A 35 -10.19 7.81 -11.29
N ASN A 36 -10.02 6.50 -11.22
CA ASN A 36 -10.31 5.59 -12.35
C ASN A 36 -11.80 5.48 -12.66
N LYS A 37 -12.69 5.65 -11.67
CA LYS A 37 -14.15 5.64 -11.88
C LYS A 37 -14.65 6.90 -12.59
N THR A 38 -13.94 8.02 -12.44
CA THR A 38 -14.23 9.23 -13.23
C THR A 38 -13.88 9.00 -14.70
N LYS A 39 -14.90 9.06 -15.56
CA LYS A 39 -14.80 8.78 -17.00
C LYS A 39 -13.94 9.81 -17.76
N ILE A 40 -13.77 10.99 -17.20
CA ILE A 40 -12.94 12.07 -17.72
C ILE A 40 -12.04 12.52 -16.56
N LEU A 41 -10.75 12.21 -16.66
CA LEU A 41 -9.73 12.70 -15.73
C LEU A 41 -9.20 14.02 -16.29
N THR A 42 -9.20 15.08 -15.47
CA THR A 42 -8.52 16.32 -15.82
C THR A 42 -6.99 16.10 -15.80
N PRO A 43 -6.19 16.94 -16.50
CA PRO A 43 -4.73 16.83 -16.48
C PRO A 43 -4.15 16.84 -15.05
N GLU A 44 -4.74 17.61 -14.13
CA GLU A 44 -4.36 17.56 -12.71
C GLU A 44 -4.63 16.19 -12.07
N GLN A 45 -5.77 15.57 -12.38
CA GLN A 45 -6.12 14.26 -11.87
C GLN A 45 -5.26 13.13 -12.47
N GLU A 46 -4.81 13.25 -13.72
CA GLU A 46 -3.84 12.33 -14.31
C GLU A 46 -2.49 12.37 -13.59
N VAL A 47 -2.03 13.57 -13.23
CA VAL A 47 -0.81 13.77 -12.43
C VAL A 47 -0.99 13.19 -11.03
N GLU A 48 -2.10 13.48 -10.35
CA GLU A 48 -2.45 12.89 -9.05
C GLU A 48 -2.53 11.36 -9.10
N LYS A 49 -3.11 10.79 -10.16
CA LYS A 49 -3.21 9.34 -10.37
C LYS A 49 -1.83 8.72 -10.53
N LYS A 50 -0.96 9.30 -11.37
CA LYS A 50 0.44 8.84 -11.53
C LYS A 50 1.24 8.95 -10.24
N LYS A 51 1.09 10.06 -9.51
CA LYS A 51 1.75 10.26 -8.21
C LYS A 51 1.28 9.21 -7.20
N SER A 52 -0.03 9.00 -7.11
CA SER A 52 -0.64 8.01 -6.22
C SER A 52 -0.23 6.59 -6.58
N GLN A 53 -0.12 6.25 -7.87
CA GLN A 53 0.39 4.97 -8.32
C GLN A 53 1.86 4.76 -7.94
N LYS A 54 2.72 5.76 -8.11
CA LYS A 54 4.12 5.70 -7.67
C LYS A 54 4.23 5.51 -6.16
N GLN A 55 3.51 6.32 -5.38
CA GLN A 55 3.50 6.18 -3.92
C GLN A 55 3.00 4.81 -3.48
N LYS A 56 1.93 4.32 -4.10
CA LYS A 56 1.42 2.96 -3.86
C LYS A 56 2.48 1.89 -4.16
N LEU A 57 3.27 2.05 -5.22
CA LEU A 57 4.37 1.15 -5.55
C LEU A 57 5.46 1.16 -4.47
N SER A 58 5.90 2.35 -4.03
CA SER A 58 6.88 2.48 -2.95
C SER A 58 6.37 1.91 -1.61
N LEU A 59 5.09 2.10 -1.30
CA LEU A 59 4.49 1.52 -0.10
C LEU A 59 4.40 0.00 -0.20
N LYS A 60 4.03 -0.53 -1.36
CA LYS A 60 4.05 -1.97 -1.62
C LYS A 60 5.46 -2.53 -1.39
N ASP A 61 6.47 -1.90 -1.95
CA ASP A 61 7.87 -2.32 -1.82
C ASP A 61 8.32 -2.34 -0.35
N ARG A 62 7.99 -1.29 0.41
CA ARG A 62 8.21 -1.23 1.86
C ARG A 62 7.47 -2.33 2.63
N ILE A 63 6.20 -2.57 2.31
CA ILE A 63 5.38 -3.63 2.92
C ILE A 63 6.01 -5.00 2.63
N GLU A 64 6.38 -5.29 1.38
CA GLU A 64 7.04 -6.55 1.02
C GLU A 64 8.39 -6.71 1.73
N LYS A 65 9.18 -5.64 1.84
CA LYS A 65 10.44 -5.68 2.57
C LYS A 65 10.23 -6.04 4.04
N ILE A 66 9.30 -5.37 4.72
CA ILE A 66 8.98 -5.66 6.13
C ILE A 66 8.49 -7.10 6.27
N LEU A 67 7.56 -7.55 5.40
CA LEU A 67 7.06 -8.93 5.43
C LEU A 67 8.17 -9.96 5.22
N SER A 68 9.09 -9.68 4.29
CA SER A 68 10.21 -10.57 3.99
C SER A 68 11.21 -10.62 5.15
N GLU A 69 11.49 -9.49 5.80
CA GLU A 69 12.32 -9.44 7.01
C GLU A 69 11.66 -10.21 8.16
N TYR A 70 10.35 -10.05 8.37
CA TYR A 70 9.60 -10.81 9.36
C TYR A 70 9.55 -12.31 9.06
N GLN A 71 9.31 -12.71 7.80
CA GLN A 71 9.34 -14.13 7.44
C GLN A 71 10.71 -14.76 7.68
N SER A 72 11.79 -14.04 7.38
CA SER A 72 13.15 -14.51 7.66
C SER A 72 13.49 -14.53 9.15
N ASN A 73 12.91 -13.64 9.96
CA ASN A 73 13.15 -13.61 11.41
C ASN A 73 12.37 -14.69 12.18
N ILE A 74 11.28 -15.22 11.60
CA ILE A 74 10.43 -16.27 12.19
C ILE A 74 10.98 -17.69 11.90
N HIS A 75 12.07 -17.83 11.13
CA HIS A 75 12.75 -19.09 10.85
C HIS A 75 13.98 -19.28 11.75
#